data_AF-A0A3B0ULR1-F1
#
_entry.id   AF-A0A3B0ULR1-F1
#
_cell.length_a   1.000
_cell.length_b   1.000
_cell.length_c   1.000
_cell.angle_alpha   90.00
_cell.angle_beta   90.00
_cell.angle_gamma   90.00
#
_symmetry.space_group_name_H-M   'P 1'
#
loop_
_entity.id
_entity.type
_entity.pdbx_description
1 polymer ?
#
loop_
_entity_poly.entity_id
_entity_poly.type
_entity_poly.pdbx_seq_one_letter_code
_entity_poly.pdbx_strand_id
1 'polypeptide(L)'
;MLFQKLYDIERIAREENFDFDRIKELRQQQALPVLREMETWLNENIYQTLPQSAIGQAIAYTLKLWPRLVRYVEDGRFQIDNNLIENSIRPVALGRKNYLFAGSHHAAQQAAIIYSLLATCKINKVEPFGWLKHTLNVIPDYPTNQLHKLLPGQL
;
A
#
# COMPACT_ATOMS: atom_id res chain seq x y z
N MET A 1 15.59 -15.75 -11.71
CA MET A 1 14.52 -15.00 -12.41
C MET A 1 14.76 -13.50 -12.20
N LEU A 2 14.43 -12.64 -13.19
CA LEU A 2 14.73 -11.19 -13.14
C LEU A 2 14.06 -10.48 -11.95
N PHE A 3 12.82 -10.84 -11.63
CA PHE A 3 12.11 -10.32 -10.44
C PHE A 3 12.85 -10.60 -9.13
N GLN A 4 13.43 -11.81 -8.97
CA GLN A 4 14.18 -12.15 -7.76
C GLN A 4 15.37 -11.22 -7.56
N LYS A 5 16.07 -10.84 -8.65
CA LYS A 5 17.20 -9.90 -8.58
C LYS A 5 16.76 -8.55 -8.01
N LEU A 6 15.59 -8.05 -8.39
CA LEU A 6 15.06 -6.78 -7.86
C LEU A 6 14.82 -6.87 -6.35
N TYR A 7 14.21 -7.95 -5.87
CA TYR A 7 14.00 -8.16 -4.44
C TYR A 7 15.31 -8.39 -3.66
N ASP A 8 16.32 -8.98 -4.28
CA ASP A 8 17.65 -9.11 -3.68
C ASP A 8 18.32 -7.73 -3.50
N ILE A 9 18.16 -6.82 -4.46
CA ILE A 9 18.64 -5.42 -4.35
C ILE A 9 17.93 -4.71 -3.20
N GLU A 10 16.60 -4.83 -3.10
CA GLU A 10 15.82 -4.26 -2.00
C GLU A 10 16.16 -4.89 -0.63
N ARG A 11 16.62 -6.14 -0.63
CA ARG A 11 17.11 -6.80 0.59
C ARG A 11 18.44 -6.22 1.04
N ILE A 12 19.39 -6.02 0.12
CA ILE A 12 20.68 -5.38 0.42
C ILE A 12 20.46 -3.99 1.04
N ALA A 13 19.60 -3.17 0.41
CA ALA A 13 19.26 -1.85 0.92
C ALA A 13 18.72 -1.87 2.37
N ARG A 14 17.91 -2.88 2.70
CA ARG A 14 17.33 -3.05 4.04
C ARG A 14 18.34 -3.56 5.06
N GLU A 15 19.17 -4.55 4.69
CA GLU A 15 20.17 -5.14 5.57
C GLU A 15 21.28 -4.15 5.92
N GLU A 16 21.70 -3.32 4.96
CA GLU A 16 22.68 -2.25 5.14
C GLU A 16 22.08 -0.96 5.70
N ASN A 17 20.75 -0.92 5.91
CA ASN A 17 20.00 0.21 6.46
C ASN A 17 20.26 1.55 5.74
N PHE A 18 20.25 1.51 4.40
CA PHE A 18 20.48 2.68 3.55
C PHE A 18 19.41 3.76 3.74
N ASP A 19 19.82 5.02 3.62
CA ASP A 19 18.89 6.14 3.52
C ASP A 19 18.25 6.22 2.13
N PHE A 20 17.24 7.09 1.96
CA PHE A 20 16.48 7.16 0.72
C PHE A 20 17.32 7.57 -0.50
N ASP A 21 18.34 8.41 -0.33
CA ASP A 21 19.20 8.84 -1.43
C ASP A 21 20.10 7.67 -1.87
N ARG A 22 20.68 6.93 -0.92
CA ARG A 22 21.50 5.76 -1.21
C ARG A 22 20.70 4.61 -1.81
N ILE A 23 19.46 4.41 -1.36
CA ILE A 23 18.53 3.46 -2.00
C ILE A 23 18.30 3.83 -3.46
N LYS A 24 18.03 5.11 -3.75
CA LYS A 24 17.84 5.59 -5.12
C LYS A 24 19.08 5.33 -5.98
N GLU A 25 20.27 5.66 -5.49
CA GLU A 25 21.53 5.39 -6.18
C GLU A 25 21.71 3.90 -6.50
N LEU A 26 21.49 3.03 -5.51
CA LEU A 26 21.56 1.58 -5.66
C LEU A 26 20.59 1.08 -6.74
N ARG A 27 19.34 1.57 -6.71
CA ARG A 27 18.31 1.21 -7.71
C ARG A 27 18.69 1.68 -9.11
N GLN A 28 19.21 2.90 -9.26
CA GLN A 28 19.66 3.41 -10.56
C GLN A 28 20.82 2.59 -11.12
N GLN A 29 21.75 2.14 -10.28
CA GLN A 29 22.91 1.35 -10.70
C GLN A 29 22.58 -0.11 -10.99
N GLN A 30 21.73 -0.74 -10.17
CA GLN A 30 21.53 -2.19 -10.20
C GLN A 30 20.14 -2.62 -10.64
N ALA A 31 19.08 -1.93 -10.21
CA ALA A 31 17.70 -2.30 -10.52
C ALA A 31 17.26 -1.84 -11.90
N LEU A 32 17.65 -0.63 -12.31
CA LEU A 32 17.28 -0.05 -13.61
C LEU A 32 17.75 -0.91 -14.81
N PRO A 33 18.99 -1.45 -14.85
CA PRO A 33 19.39 -2.38 -15.91
C PRO A 33 18.53 -3.64 -15.97
N VAL A 34 18.17 -4.21 -14.82
CA VAL A 34 17.29 -5.39 -14.74
C VAL A 34 15.88 -5.07 -15.25
N LEU A 35 15.34 -3.90 -14.90
CA LEU A 35 14.06 -3.43 -15.42
C LEU A 35 14.13 -3.26 -16.94
N ARG A 36 15.18 -2.64 -17.49
CA ARG A 36 15.34 -2.52 -18.95
C ARG A 36 15.39 -3.88 -19.64
N GLU A 37 16.11 -4.83 -19.08
CA GLU A 37 16.15 -6.22 -19.58
C GLU A 37 14.75 -6.84 -19.60
N MET A 38 13.97 -6.64 -18.53
CA MET A 38 12.58 -7.11 -18.46
C MET A 38 11.67 -6.41 -19.48
N GLU A 39 11.82 -5.11 -19.68
CA GLU A 39 11.04 -4.34 -20.65
C GLU A 39 11.31 -4.80 -22.07
N THR A 40 12.58 -4.99 -22.42
CA THR A 40 13.00 -5.55 -23.71
C THR A 40 12.35 -6.92 -23.92
N TRP A 41 12.47 -7.81 -22.92
CA TRP A 41 11.85 -9.13 -22.99
C TRP A 41 10.32 -9.06 -23.19
N LEU A 42 9.61 -8.18 -22.46
CA LEU A 42 8.16 -8.01 -22.61
C LEU A 42 7.78 -7.52 -24.02
N ASN A 43 8.52 -6.55 -24.56
CA ASN A 43 8.29 -6.00 -25.90
C ASN A 43 8.63 -7.01 -27.02
N GLU A 44 9.57 -7.92 -26.81
CA GLU A 44 9.85 -8.99 -27.78
C GLU A 44 8.77 -10.08 -27.72
N ASN A 45 8.31 -10.43 -26.52
CA ASN A 45 7.37 -11.54 -26.32
C ASN A 45 5.91 -11.19 -26.67
N ILE A 46 5.53 -9.91 -26.65
CA ILE A 46 4.16 -9.52 -27.06
C ILE A 46 3.85 -9.94 -28.51
N TYR A 47 4.84 -9.92 -29.41
CA TYR A 47 4.67 -10.34 -30.81
C TYR A 47 4.73 -11.85 -31.00
N GLN A 48 5.23 -12.59 -30.01
CA GLN A 48 5.35 -14.05 -30.04
C GLN A 48 4.15 -14.74 -29.36
N THR A 49 3.25 -13.97 -28.75
CA THR A 49 2.07 -14.50 -28.04
C THR A 49 0.78 -14.12 -28.76
N LEU A 50 -0.21 -15.02 -28.72
CA LEU A 50 -1.53 -14.71 -29.24
C LEU A 50 -2.17 -13.61 -28.37
N PRO A 51 -2.67 -12.49 -28.94
CA PRO A 51 -3.16 -11.36 -28.15
C PRO A 51 -4.29 -11.72 -27.16
N GLN A 52 -5.14 -12.68 -27.52
CA GLN A 52 -6.25 -13.12 -26.67
C GLN A 52 -5.85 -14.19 -25.65
N SER A 53 -4.64 -14.74 -25.72
CA SER A 53 -4.16 -15.68 -24.71
C SER A 53 -3.98 -15.00 -23.36
N ALA A 54 -4.08 -15.75 -22.26
CA ALA A 54 -3.87 -15.22 -20.92
C ALA A 54 -2.50 -14.54 -20.76
N ILE A 55 -1.45 -15.09 -21.39
CA ILE A 55 -0.10 -14.52 -21.35
C ILE A 55 0.00 -13.24 -22.20
N GLY A 56 -0.62 -13.21 -23.39
CA GLY A 56 -0.66 -12.02 -24.23
C GLY A 56 -1.38 -10.86 -23.53
N GLN A 57 -2.51 -11.14 -22.88
CA GLN A 57 -3.23 -10.15 -22.07
C GLN A 57 -2.39 -9.65 -20.88
N ALA A 58 -1.67 -10.55 -20.18
CA ALA A 58 -0.82 -10.19 -19.06
C ALA A 58 0.36 -9.30 -19.48
N ILE A 59 1.04 -9.63 -20.59
CA ILE A 59 2.14 -8.81 -21.15
C ILE A 59 1.61 -7.44 -21.57
N ALA A 60 0.51 -7.39 -22.33
CA ALA A 60 -0.08 -6.13 -22.78
C ALA A 60 -0.48 -5.22 -21.60
N TYR A 61 -1.10 -5.81 -20.57
CA TYR A 61 -1.46 -5.09 -19.35
C TYR A 61 -0.22 -4.56 -18.61
N THR A 62 0.83 -5.39 -18.50
CA THR A 62 2.09 -5.02 -17.84
C THR A 62 2.78 -3.87 -18.58
N LEU A 63 2.90 -3.95 -19.92
CA LEU A 63 3.49 -2.89 -20.74
C LEU A 63 2.72 -1.57 -20.61
N LYS A 64 1.39 -1.62 -20.55
CA LYS A 64 0.56 -0.42 -20.30
C LYS A 64 0.87 0.24 -18.94
N LEU A 65 1.19 -0.56 -17.93
CA LEU A 65 1.54 -0.08 -16.59
C LEU A 65 3.04 0.22 -16.41
N TRP A 66 3.87 -0.19 -17.36
CA TRP A 66 5.33 -0.16 -17.25
C TRP A 66 5.89 1.21 -16.85
N PRO A 67 5.45 2.34 -17.45
CA PRO A 67 5.95 3.66 -17.07
C PRO A 67 5.63 4.04 -15.62
N ARG A 68 4.65 3.38 -14.98
CA ARG A 68 4.33 3.57 -13.55
C ARG A 68 5.13 2.61 -12.68
N LEU A 69 5.29 1.36 -13.14
CA LEU A 69 6.04 0.33 -12.43
C LEU A 69 7.50 0.73 -12.22
N VAL A 70 8.17 1.26 -13.24
CA VAL A 70 9.60 1.60 -13.14
C VAL A 70 9.89 2.81 -12.23
N ARG A 71 8.89 3.63 -11.90
CA ARG A 71 9.11 4.87 -11.13
C ARG A 71 9.64 4.64 -9.73
N TYR A 72 9.49 3.44 -9.16
CA TYR A 72 10.04 3.16 -7.83
C TYR A 72 11.57 3.35 -7.75
N VAL A 73 12.27 3.28 -8.89
CA VAL A 73 13.72 3.56 -8.95
C VAL A 73 14.06 5.05 -8.95
N GLU A 74 13.10 5.94 -9.15
CA GLU A 74 13.30 7.39 -9.22
C GLU A 74 13.46 8.01 -7.82
N ASP A 75 12.97 7.35 -6.78
CA ASP A 75 12.90 7.85 -5.41
C ASP A 75 12.99 6.70 -4.39
N GLY A 76 13.94 6.77 -3.46
CA GLY A 76 14.12 5.73 -2.43
C GLY A 76 12.95 5.60 -1.46
N ARG A 77 12.05 6.59 -1.39
CA ARG A 77 10.83 6.53 -0.57
C ARG A 77 9.78 5.59 -1.16
N PHE A 78 9.83 5.36 -2.47
CA PHE A 78 8.89 4.46 -3.12
C PHE A 78 9.23 3.00 -2.80
N GLN A 79 8.18 2.22 -2.55
CA GLN A 79 8.29 0.78 -2.37
C GLN A 79 8.18 0.08 -3.72
N ILE A 80 8.87 -1.05 -3.87
CA ILE A 80 8.81 -1.88 -5.08
C ILE A 80 7.41 -2.47 -5.31
N ASP A 81 6.66 -2.67 -4.23
CA ASP A 81 5.33 -3.25 -4.22
C ASP A 81 4.41 -2.55 -3.21
N ASN A 82 3.14 -2.94 -3.22
CA ASN A 82 2.10 -2.44 -2.32
C ASN A 82 1.82 -3.38 -1.14
N ASN A 83 2.69 -4.38 -0.86
CA ASN A 83 2.42 -5.43 0.13
C ASN A 83 2.12 -4.87 1.52
N LEU A 84 2.78 -3.78 1.91
CA LEU A 84 2.52 -3.10 3.19
C LEU A 84 1.09 -2.57 3.29
N ILE A 85 0.58 -1.98 2.20
CA ILE A 85 -0.79 -1.48 2.15
C ILE A 85 -1.77 -2.65 2.14
N GLU A 86 -1.52 -3.68 1.33
CA GLU A 86 -2.36 -4.88 1.26
C GLU A 86 -2.49 -5.56 2.62
N ASN A 87 -1.36 -5.71 3.34
CA ASN A 87 -1.33 -6.24 4.70
C ASN A 87 -2.14 -5.37 5.67
N SER A 88 -2.07 -4.04 5.52
CA SER A 88 -2.79 -3.08 6.37
C SER A 88 -4.29 -3.09 6.14
N ILE A 89 -4.77 -3.30 4.91
CA ILE A 89 -6.19 -3.37 4.58
C ILE A 89 -6.78 -4.78 4.74
N ARG A 90 -5.95 -5.82 4.83
CA ARG A 90 -6.40 -7.21 4.97
C ARG A 90 -7.41 -7.43 6.10
N PRO A 91 -7.27 -6.83 7.31
CA PRO A 91 -8.28 -6.95 8.36
C PRO A 91 -9.66 -6.42 7.96
N VAL A 92 -9.70 -5.38 7.12
CA VAL A 92 -10.96 -4.84 6.57
C VAL A 92 -11.59 -5.84 5.61
N ALA A 93 -10.79 -6.38 4.69
CA ALA A 93 -11.25 -7.36 3.71
C ALA A 93 -11.77 -8.65 4.36
N LEU A 94 -11.08 -9.14 5.41
CA LEU A 94 -11.52 -10.29 6.20
C LEU A 94 -12.75 -9.96 7.04
N GLY A 95 -12.77 -8.80 7.70
CA GLY A 95 -13.88 -8.34 8.52
C GLY A 95 -15.19 -8.26 7.73
N ARG A 96 -15.16 -7.78 6.48
CA ARG A 96 -16.35 -7.68 5.63
C ARG A 96 -17.10 -9.00 5.48
N LYS A 97 -16.40 -10.15 5.45
CA LYS A 97 -17.04 -11.47 5.32
C LYS A 97 -17.81 -11.86 6.58
N ASN A 98 -17.47 -11.26 7.72
CA ASN A 98 -18.04 -11.53 9.03
C ASN A 98 -19.04 -10.46 9.49
N TYR A 99 -19.29 -9.44 8.67
CA TYR A 99 -20.21 -8.35 9.00
C TYR A 99 -21.63 -8.67 8.56
N LEU A 100 -22.53 -8.84 9.55
CA LEU A 100 -23.95 -9.13 9.33
C LEU A 100 -24.70 -8.07 8.50
N PHE A 101 -24.17 -6.82 8.42
CA PHE A 101 -24.87 -5.68 7.82
C PHE A 101 -24.03 -4.83 6.84
N ALA A 102 -22.96 -5.39 6.26
CA ALA A 102 -22.12 -4.68 5.28
C ALA A 102 -22.65 -4.78 3.83
N GLY A 103 -23.96 -4.53 3.63
CA GLY A 103 -24.64 -4.70 2.35
C GLY A 103 -24.97 -3.40 1.59
N SER A 104 -24.87 -2.23 2.23
CA SER A 104 -25.21 -0.94 1.63
C SER A 104 -24.02 0.02 1.55
N HIS A 105 -24.07 0.98 0.62
CA HIS A 105 -23.05 2.03 0.51
C HIS A 105 -22.90 2.83 1.82
N HIS A 106 -24.02 3.12 2.49
CA HIS A 106 -24.01 3.81 3.77
C HIS A 106 -23.29 2.99 4.85
N ALA A 107 -23.56 1.68 4.95
CA ALA A 107 -22.88 0.81 5.89
C ALA A 107 -21.37 0.71 5.61
N ALA A 108 -20.97 0.67 4.33
CA ALA A 108 -19.56 0.69 3.94
C ALA A 108 -18.86 2.00 4.35
N GLN A 109 -19.53 3.14 4.20
CA GLN A 109 -19.00 4.44 4.64
C GLN A 109 -18.80 4.48 6.16
N GLN A 110 -19.78 4.03 6.94
CA GLN A 110 -19.67 3.97 8.40
C GLN A 110 -18.52 3.05 8.86
N ALA A 111 -18.40 1.87 8.24
CA ALA A 111 -17.28 0.97 8.52
C ALA A 111 -15.93 1.63 8.21
N ALA A 112 -15.81 2.34 7.08
CA ALA A 112 -14.59 3.05 6.71
C ALA A 112 -14.21 4.15 7.73
N ILE A 113 -15.18 4.89 8.27
CA ILE A 113 -14.96 5.88 9.33
C ILE A 113 -14.36 5.22 10.57
N ILE A 114 -15.00 4.14 11.07
CA ILE A 114 -14.53 3.44 12.27
C ILE A 114 -13.14 2.85 12.05
N TYR A 115 -12.90 2.17 10.92
CA TYR A 115 -11.58 1.63 10.61
C TYR A 115 -10.50 2.70 10.52
N SER A 116 -10.82 3.87 9.98
CA SER A 116 -9.89 5.00 9.90
C SER A 116 -9.51 5.51 11.29
N LEU A 117 -10.49 5.65 12.19
CA LEU A 117 -10.25 6.09 13.57
C LEU A 117 -9.42 5.08 14.36
N LEU A 118 -9.74 3.78 14.26
CA LEU A 118 -8.99 2.72 14.94
C LEU A 118 -7.57 2.57 14.37
N ALA A 119 -7.39 2.71 13.06
CA ALA A 119 -6.07 2.74 12.43
C ALA A 119 -5.25 3.94 12.92
N THR A 120 -5.89 5.10 13.10
CA THR A 120 -5.26 6.31 13.65
C THR A 120 -4.84 6.10 15.11
N CYS A 121 -5.64 5.40 15.92
CA CYS A 121 -5.24 4.99 17.28
C CYS A 121 -3.95 4.16 17.23
N LYS A 122 -3.89 3.16 16.35
CA LYS A 122 -2.72 2.29 16.18
C LYS A 122 -1.47 3.08 15.77
N ILE A 123 -1.59 4.00 14.81
CA ILE A 123 -0.47 4.85 14.36
C ILE A 123 0.06 5.73 15.50
N ASN A 124 -0.83 6.28 16.33
CA ASN A 124 -0.49 7.13 17.47
C ASN A 124 -0.19 6.36 18.77
N LYS A 125 -0.14 5.02 18.73
CA LYS A 125 0.07 4.15 19.90
C LYS A 125 -0.95 4.37 21.04
N VAL A 126 -2.18 4.75 20.68
CA VAL A 126 -3.30 4.91 21.60
C VAL A 126 -4.10 3.61 21.66
N GLU A 127 -4.50 3.18 22.86
CA GLU A 127 -5.34 2.00 23.05
C GLU A 127 -6.76 2.26 22.49
N PRO A 128 -7.20 1.55 21.44
CA PRO A 128 -8.40 1.94 20.70
C PRO A 128 -9.71 1.85 21.49
N PHE A 129 -9.86 0.86 22.38
CA PHE A 129 -11.08 0.69 23.17
C PHE A 129 -11.22 1.80 24.21
N GLY A 130 -10.14 2.14 24.90
CA GLY A 130 -10.05 3.21 25.88
C GLY A 130 -10.35 4.57 25.26
N TRP A 131 -9.77 4.85 24.09
CA TRP A 131 -10.08 6.06 23.32
C TRP A 131 -11.57 6.11 22.94
N LEU A 132 -12.11 5.03 22.40
CA LEU A 132 -13.51 4.98 21.96
C LEU A 132 -14.47 5.17 23.14
N LYS A 133 -14.22 4.47 24.26
CA LYS A 133 -15.00 4.58 25.49
C LYS A 133 -14.97 6.00 26.04
N HIS A 134 -13.79 6.61 26.14
CA HIS A 134 -13.67 7.99 26.62
C HIS A 134 -14.42 8.96 25.71
N THR A 135 -14.18 8.87 24.40
CA THR A 135 -14.81 9.74 23.40
C THR A 135 -16.33 9.65 23.45
N LEU A 136 -16.90 8.44 23.45
CA LEU A 136 -18.36 8.26 23.52
C LEU A 136 -18.97 8.73 24.83
N ASN A 137 -18.21 8.67 25.94
CA ASN A 137 -18.69 9.17 27.23
C ASN A 137 -18.75 10.71 27.28
N VAL A 138 -17.81 11.41 26.65
CA VAL A 138 -17.72 12.88 26.74
C VAL A 138 -18.42 13.59 25.59
N ILE A 139 -18.60 12.94 24.43
CA ILE A 139 -19.13 13.57 23.21
C ILE A 139 -20.50 14.26 23.39
N PRO A 140 -21.47 13.76 24.20
CA PRO A 140 -22.78 14.41 24.31
C PRO A 140 -22.71 15.82 24.89
N ASP A 141 -21.74 16.07 25.77
CA ASP A 141 -21.57 17.34 26.48
C ASP A 141 -20.36 18.14 25.97
N TYR A 142 -19.65 17.65 24.94
CA TYR A 142 -18.42 18.27 24.45
C TYR A 142 -18.71 19.44 23.48
N PRO A 143 -18.01 20.58 23.59
CA PRO A 143 -18.21 21.70 22.67
C PRO A 143 -17.94 21.31 21.21
N THR A 144 -18.90 21.58 20.32
CA THR A 144 -18.81 21.23 18.88
C THR A 144 -17.58 21.81 18.20
N ASN A 145 -17.16 23.02 18.58
CA ASN A 145 -15.96 23.68 18.04
C ASN A 145 -14.64 23.08 18.55
N GLN A 146 -14.68 22.14 19.49
CA GLN A 146 -13.51 21.47 20.08
C GLN A 146 -13.44 19.98 19.77
N LEU A 147 -14.35 19.41 18.97
CA LEU A 147 -14.37 17.98 18.66
C LEU A 147 -13.05 17.41 18.13
N HIS A 148 -12.24 18.23 17.45
CA HIS A 148 -10.91 17.84 16.98
C HIS A 148 -9.97 17.37 18.10
N LYS A 149 -10.17 17.84 19.34
CA LYS A 149 -9.40 17.41 20.52
C LYS A 149 -9.72 15.98 20.96
N LEU A 150 -10.85 15.43 20.53
CA LEU A 150 -11.22 14.04 20.80
C LEU A 150 -10.63 13.07 19.77
N LEU A 151 -9.90 13.55 18.76
CA LEU A 151 -9.26 12.67 17.77
C LEU A 151 -8.15 11.82 18.42
N PRO A 152 -7.89 10.61 17.91
CA PRO A 152 -6.82 9.78 18.45
C PRO A 152 -5.46 10.48 18.35
N GLY A 153 -4.74 10.56 19.48
CA GLY A 153 -3.45 11.25 19.58
C GLY A 153 -3.52 12.74 19.95
N GLN A 154 -4.72 13.29 20.19
CA GLN A 154 -4.93 14.64 20.72
C GLN A 154 -5.37 14.65 22.19
N LEU A 155 -5.65 13.46 22.75
CA LEU A 155 -5.96 13.25 24.17
C LEU A 155 -4.71 13.27 25.05
#